data_AF-A0A6A4LEN6-F1
#
_entry.id   AF-A0A6A4LEN6-F1
#
_cell.length_a   1.000
_cell.length_b   1.000
_cell.length_c   1.000
_cell.angle_alpha   90.00
_cell.angle_beta   90.00
_cell.angle_gamma   90.00
#
_symmetry.space_group_name_H-M   'P 1'
#
loop_
_entity.id
_entity.type
_entity.pdbx_description
1 polymer ?
#
loop_
_entity_poly.entity_id
_entity_poly.type
_entity_poly.pdbx_seq_one_letter_code
_entity_poly.pdbx_strand_id
1 'polypeptide(L)'
;DWTGDMEDDDHDYETEYDITSAILRDDKESLIPLIKSLHLRYKNNRFGSRREIWRNICMAGALNCATSMLEGELGAGGGVNMPISGGFFRLHYAAMYESPGIVKLLISRGAQTDVRVYNPENPLDHHGLLPLGIALEHLSERRRLRCFSGQNAFSPEKSTFQLIASLCLPVLKRSLEVCKLLALSSKNVAKEAYNYAAEGKLTEFAVLLMVAREKVLVPITFSREDGDGWNGSTTVHQYLKNAIGSLVDEEFKLPGSIAKKKLAPTNWNKMVFRSTALVLEVFERAGDAIEEYLQLEHRCVCRLIPAPCFVSSYLASLLHA
;
A
#
# COMPACT_ATOMS: atom_id res chain seq x y z
N ASP A 1 43.95 30.50 -15.25
CA ASP A 1 42.93 30.68 -14.22
C ASP A 1 41.76 29.74 -14.44
N TRP A 2 41.82 28.60 -13.73
CA TRP A 2 40.79 27.57 -13.64
C TRP A 2 40.43 27.44 -12.15
N THR A 3 39.90 28.51 -11.56
CA THR A 3 39.57 28.58 -10.12
C THR A 3 38.18 29.18 -9.88
N GLY A 4 37.30 29.18 -10.88
CA GLY A 4 35.99 29.84 -10.80
C GLY A 4 34.79 28.96 -10.40
N ASP A 5 34.90 27.63 -10.48
CA ASP A 5 33.72 26.74 -10.42
C ASP A 5 33.72 25.77 -9.22
N MET A 6 34.65 25.89 -8.26
CA MET A 6 34.73 24.98 -7.09
C MET A 6 34.12 25.53 -5.80
N GLU A 7 33.86 26.84 -5.69
CA GLU A 7 33.30 27.44 -4.46
C GLU A 7 31.76 27.34 -4.39
N ASP A 8 31.09 27.19 -5.53
CA ASP A 8 29.62 27.05 -5.58
C ASP A 8 29.15 25.64 -5.17
N ASP A 9 29.97 24.60 -5.38
CA ASP A 9 29.60 23.20 -5.11
C ASP A 9 29.59 22.92 -3.60
N ASP A 10 30.60 23.38 -2.85
CA ASP A 10 30.71 23.19 -1.39
C ASP A 10 29.56 23.87 -0.61
N HIS A 11 29.11 25.05 -1.05
CA HIS A 11 28.01 25.78 -0.41
C HIS A 11 26.62 25.15 -0.67
N ASP A 12 26.46 24.46 -1.80
CA ASP A 12 25.23 23.74 -2.12
C ASP A 12 25.10 22.47 -1.27
N TYR A 13 26.19 21.72 -1.05
CA TYR A 13 26.19 20.55 -0.16
C TYR A 13 25.87 20.92 1.30
N GLU A 14 26.43 22.02 1.80
CA GLU A 14 26.16 22.48 3.18
C GLU A 14 24.68 22.88 3.35
N THR A 15 24.11 23.55 2.35
CA THR A 15 22.69 23.93 2.36
C THR A 15 21.76 22.70 2.32
N GLU A 16 22.05 21.70 1.48
CA GLU A 16 21.25 20.46 1.41
C GLU A 16 21.31 19.64 2.70
N TYR A 17 22.50 19.59 3.32
CA TYR A 17 22.69 18.99 4.63
C TYR A 17 21.83 19.68 5.69
N ASP A 18 21.87 21.00 5.78
CA ASP A 18 21.12 21.78 6.77
C ASP A 18 19.60 21.59 6.62
N ILE A 19 19.11 21.54 5.38
CA ILE A 19 17.69 21.27 5.10
C ILE A 19 17.30 19.87 5.55
N THR A 20 18.09 18.87 5.19
CA THR A 20 17.86 17.48 5.60
C THR A 20 17.88 17.37 7.12
N SER A 21 18.83 18.05 7.76
CA SER A 21 19.02 18.12 9.21
C SER A 21 17.81 18.76 9.91
N ALA A 22 17.28 19.86 9.36
CA ALA A 22 16.08 20.53 9.87
C ALA A 22 14.83 19.64 9.72
N ILE A 23 14.66 18.97 8.57
CA ILE A 23 13.54 18.04 8.34
C ILE A 23 13.60 16.85 9.30
N LEU A 24 14.79 16.25 9.50
CA LEU A 24 14.97 15.14 10.44
C LEU A 24 14.63 15.51 11.89
N ARG A 25 14.87 16.78 12.27
CA ARG A 25 14.47 17.33 13.58
C ARG A 25 13.02 17.80 13.66
N ASP A 26 12.28 17.76 12.55
CA ASP A 26 10.95 18.37 12.40
C ASP A 26 10.93 19.86 12.82
N ASP A 27 12.03 20.56 12.51
CA ASP A 27 12.26 21.95 12.87
C ASP A 27 11.90 22.89 11.72
N LYS A 28 10.62 23.26 11.69
CA LYS A 28 10.08 24.16 10.65
C LYS A 28 10.72 25.55 10.70
N GLU A 29 11.10 26.05 11.88
CA GLU A 29 11.63 27.40 12.07
C GLU A 29 13.02 27.55 11.45
N SER A 30 13.87 26.52 11.59
CA SER A 30 15.15 26.45 10.88
C SER A 30 14.96 26.16 9.38
N LEU A 31 13.94 25.38 9.00
CA LEU A 31 13.69 25.02 7.60
C LEU A 31 13.21 26.21 6.74
N ILE A 32 12.30 27.04 7.27
CA ILE A 32 11.72 28.18 6.53
C ILE A 32 12.78 29.11 5.90
N PRO A 33 13.79 29.64 6.64
CA PRO A 33 14.80 30.52 6.06
C PRO A 33 15.67 29.80 5.02
N LEU A 34 16.01 28.52 5.23
CA LEU A 34 16.80 27.71 4.28
C LEU A 34 16.06 27.51 2.95
N ILE A 35 14.75 27.24 3.00
CA ILE A 35 13.94 27.11 1.78
C ILE A 35 13.76 28.47 1.08
N LYS A 36 13.62 29.57 1.84
CA LYS A 36 13.54 30.92 1.27
C LYS A 36 14.84 31.33 0.59
N SER A 37 16.01 31.04 1.18
CA SER A 37 17.31 31.35 0.58
C SER A 37 17.53 30.54 -0.72
N LEU A 38 17.17 29.25 -0.72
CA LEU A 38 17.19 28.42 -1.93
C LEU A 38 16.33 28.99 -3.05
N HIS A 39 15.10 29.41 -2.74
CA HIS A 39 14.19 29.99 -3.74
C HIS A 39 14.75 31.28 -4.35
N LEU A 40 15.47 32.10 -3.55
CA LEU A 40 16.10 33.33 -4.03
C LEU A 40 17.28 33.04 -4.95
N ARG A 41 18.12 32.05 -4.62
CA ARG A 41 19.28 31.64 -5.43
C ARG A 41 18.85 31.00 -6.75
N TYR A 42 17.89 30.08 -6.69
CA TYR A 42 17.46 29.29 -7.84
C TYR A 42 16.09 29.73 -8.34
N LYS A 43 16.00 30.94 -8.92
CA LYS A 43 14.75 31.51 -9.48
C LYS A 43 14.00 30.56 -10.43
N ASN A 44 14.67 29.56 -11.01
CA ASN A 44 14.11 28.60 -11.96
C ASN A 44 14.01 27.14 -11.48
N ASN A 45 14.59 26.74 -10.34
CA ASN A 45 14.60 25.32 -9.91
C ASN A 45 13.44 24.94 -8.97
N ARG A 46 12.24 25.47 -9.29
CA ARG A 46 11.04 25.39 -8.43
C ARG A 46 10.44 23.98 -8.28
N PHE A 47 10.75 23.07 -9.20
CA PHE A 47 10.08 21.76 -9.32
C PHE A 47 10.88 20.59 -8.72
N GLY A 48 12.21 20.58 -8.89
CA GLY A 48 13.08 19.52 -8.33
C GLY A 48 13.15 19.57 -6.80
N SER A 49 13.33 20.77 -6.24
CA SER A 49 13.44 21.00 -4.80
C SER A 49 12.15 20.65 -4.04
N ARG A 50 10.97 20.98 -4.57
CA ARG A 50 9.68 20.75 -3.89
C ARG A 50 9.37 19.27 -3.71
N ARG A 51 9.61 18.47 -4.76
CA ARG A 51 9.44 17.02 -4.70
C ARG A 51 10.35 16.44 -3.64
N GLU A 52 11.61 16.85 -3.64
CA GLU A 52 12.65 16.33 -2.77
C GLU A 52 12.42 16.69 -1.29
N ILE A 53 12.04 17.94 -1.02
CA ILE A 53 11.65 18.38 0.33
C ILE A 53 10.44 17.58 0.83
N TRP A 54 9.40 17.41 0.02
CA TRP A 54 8.21 16.63 0.44
C TRP A 54 8.55 15.15 0.65
N ARG A 55 9.41 14.58 -0.20
CA ARG A 55 9.94 13.22 -0.09
C ARG A 55 10.63 13.02 1.27
N ASN A 56 11.54 13.94 1.63
CA ASN A 56 12.27 13.90 2.89
C ASN A 56 11.36 14.14 4.10
N ILE A 57 10.39 15.06 4.00
CA ILE A 57 9.37 15.27 5.04
C ILE A 57 8.56 13.99 5.29
N CYS A 58 8.12 13.31 4.23
CA CYS A 58 7.42 12.03 4.37
C CYS A 58 8.35 10.99 5.01
N MET A 59 9.54 10.79 4.45
CA MET A 59 10.50 9.80 4.97
C MET A 59 10.82 10.00 6.47
N ALA A 60 11.01 11.25 6.91
CA ALA A 60 11.28 11.59 8.31
C ALA A 60 10.01 11.56 9.19
N GLY A 61 8.81 11.62 8.60
CA GLY A 61 7.55 11.80 9.33
C GLY A 61 7.44 13.17 10.01
N ALA A 62 8.04 14.21 9.42
CA ALA A 62 8.16 15.55 9.97
C ALA A 62 6.82 16.32 9.88
N LEU A 63 6.02 16.30 10.94
CA LEU A 63 4.64 16.82 10.96
C LEU A 63 4.60 18.35 10.95
N ASN A 64 5.49 19.01 11.69
CA ASN A 64 5.55 20.47 11.74
C ASN A 64 6.00 21.02 10.38
N CYS A 65 7.04 20.43 9.79
CA CYS A 65 7.52 20.78 8.46
C CYS A 65 6.44 20.54 7.40
N ALA A 66 5.73 19.41 7.45
CA ALA A 66 4.62 19.12 6.54
C ALA A 66 3.49 20.15 6.67
N THR A 67 3.14 20.52 7.90
CA THR A 67 2.10 21.50 8.21
C THR A 67 2.46 22.88 7.64
N SER A 68 3.67 23.36 7.92
CA SER A 68 4.21 24.61 7.34
C SER A 68 4.21 24.61 5.81
N MET A 69 4.53 23.46 5.18
CA MET A 69 4.49 23.34 3.73
C MET A 69 3.07 23.45 3.17
N LEU A 70 2.09 22.83 3.83
CA LEU A 70 0.68 22.86 3.43
C LEU A 70 0.04 24.24 3.65
N GLU A 71 0.50 24.97 4.67
CA GLU A 71 0.06 26.35 4.97
C GLU A 71 0.74 27.41 4.09
N GLY A 72 1.72 27.00 3.27
CA GLY A 72 2.42 27.88 2.35
C GLY A 72 3.53 28.71 2.99
N GLU A 73 3.85 28.48 4.27
CA GLU A 73 4.93 29.17 5.00
C GLU A 73 6.30 28.96 4.34
N LEU A 74 6.49 27.80 3.69
CA LEU A 74 7.68 27.46 2.90
C LEU A 74 7.66 28.04 1.47
N GLY A 75 6.76 28.98 1.15
CA GLY A 75 6.66 29.61 -0.17
C GLY A 75 6.15 28.69 -1.28
N ALA A 76 5.68 27.50 -0.92
CA ALA A 76 5.34 26.40 -1.82
C ALA A 76 3.92 25.84 -1.56
N GLY A 77 2.96 26.72 -1.25
CA GLY A 77 1.56 26.38 -1.01
C GLY A 77 0.85 25.88 -2.27
N GLY A 78 1.08 24.63 -2.64
CA GLY A 78 0.17 23.90 -3.54
C GLY A 78 -0.96 23.29 -2.71
N GLY A 79 -2.22 23.39 -3.16
CA GLY A 79 -3.35 22.75 -2.49
C GLY A 79 -3.11 21.25 -2.21
N VAL A 80 -3.77 20.71 -1.19
CA VAL A 80 -3.58 19.31 -0.73
C VAL A 80 -3.79 18.29 -1.85
N ASN A 81 -4.68 18.59 -2.79
CA ASN A 81 -5.04 17.78 -3.97
C ASN A 81 -4.39 18.27 -5.26
N MET A 82 -3.16 18.79 -5.17
CA MET A 82 -2.37 19.13 -6.35
C MET A 82 -1.22 18.13 -6.53
N PRO A 83 -0.93 17.69 -7.77
CA PRO A 83 0.24 16.87 -8.04
C PRO A 83 1.51 17.68 -7.76
N ILE A 84 2.52 17.02 -7.18
CA ILE A 84 3.84 17.61 -6.92
C ILE A 84 4.73 17.45 -8.16
N SER A 85 4.86 16.21 -8.66
CA SER A 85 5.70 15.84 -9.79
C SER A 85 5.32 14.45 -10.30
N GLY A 86 5.49 14.19 -11.59
CA GLY A 86 5.24 12.86 -12.19
C GLY A 86 3.80 12.34 -11.99
N GLY A 87 2.82 13.23 -11.84
CA GLY A 87 1.44 12.84 -11.53
C GLY A 87 1.18 12.38 -10.09
N PHE A 88 2.21 12.35 -9.23
CA PHE A 88 2.06 11.99 -7.82
C PHE A 88 1.53 13.15 -6.99
N PHE A 89 0.49 12.85 -6.22
CA PHE A 89 -0.05 13.76 -5.20
C PHE A 89 0.65 13.54 -3.86
N ARG A 90 0.55 14.51 -2.95
CA ARG A 90 1.11 14.42 -1.59
C ARG A 90 0.75 13.13 -0.86
N LEU A 91 -0.49 12.68 -1.02
CA LEU A 91 -0.98 11.47 -0.37
C LEU A 91 -0.32 10.20 -0.92
N HIS A 92 0.06 10.17 -2.20
CA HIS A 92 0.82 9.04 -2.77
C HIS A 92 2.22 8.95 -2.15
N TYR A 93 2.93 10.08 -1.98
CA TYR A 93 4.23 10.08 -1.31
C TYR A 93 4.12 9.65 0.17
N ALA A 94 3.11 10.15 0.89
CA ALA A 94 2.90 9.76 2.28
C ALA A 94 2.58 8.25 2.42
N ALA A 95 1.88 7.69 1.44
CA ALA A 95 1.62 6.26 1.32
C ALA A 95 2.89 5.45 1.04
N MET A 96 3.67 5.87 0.03
CA MET A 96 4.94 5.28 -0.39
C MET A 96 5.96 5.20 0.75
N TYR A 97 6.07 6.27 1.54
CA TYR A 97 7.01 6.36 2.67
C TYR A 97 6.40 5.94 4.02
N GLU A 98 5.27 5.25 4.02
CA GLU A 98 4.68 4.62 5.22
C GLU A 98 4.58 5.57 6.43
N SER A 99 4.01 6.75 6.17
CA SER A 99 3.99 7.87 7.11
C SER A 99 2.59 8.14 7.65
N PRO A 100 2.12 7.36 8.66
CA PRO A 100 0.73 7.42 9.12
C PRO A 100 0.35 8.79 9.68
N GLY A 101 1.28 9.50 10.34
CA GLY A 101 1.05 10.87 10.82
C GLY A 101 0.77 11.85 9.68
N ILE A 102 1.57 11.78 8.62
CA ILE A 102 1.42 12.64 7.44
C ILE A 102 0.14 12.28 6.68
N VAL A 103 -0.18 10.98 6.55
CA VAL A 103 -1.45 10.52 5.95
C VAL A 103 -2.65 11.07 6.73
N LYS A 104 -2.65 10.98 8.07
CA LYS A 104 -3.70 11.56 8.94
C LYS A 104 -3.83 13.07 8.73
N LEU A 105 -2.71 13.79 8.68
CA LEU A 105 -2.68 15.24 8.44
C LEU A 105 -3.28 15.60 7.07
N LEU A 106 -2.91 14.88 6.01
CA LEU A 106 -3.45 15.14 4.68
C LEU A 106 -4.95 14.88 4.60
N ILE A 107 -5.42 13.75 5.15
CA ILE A 107 -6.85 13.39 5.18
C ILE A 107 -7.64 14.45 5.97
N SER A 108 -7.16 14.89 7.13
CA SER A 108 -7.84 15.93 7.93
C SER A 108 -7.89 17.29 7.23
N ARG A 109 -6.96 17.55 6.29
CA ARG A 109 -6.94 18.73 5.43
C ARG A 109 -7.71 18.55 4.11
N GLY A 110 -8.49 17.47 3.96
CA GLY A 110 -9.34 17.24 2.80
C GLY A 110 -8.64 16.61 1.60
N ALA A 111 -7.56 15.85 1.82
CA ALA A 111 -6.94 15.07 0.75
C ALA A 111 -7.91 14.04 0.18
N GLN A 112 -8.00 14.00 -1.15
CA GLN A 112 -8.74 13.00 -1.91
C GLN A 112 -8.00 11.67 -1.88
N THR A 113 -8.73 10.60 -1.56
CA THR A 113 -8.20 9.22 -1.49
C THR A 113 -8.40 8.45 -2.80
N ASP A 114 -9.11 9.03 -3.76
CA ASP A 114 -9.50 8.47 -5.06
C ASP A 114 -8.72 9.06 -6.25
N VAL A 115 -7.77 9.96 -6.01
CA VAL A 115 -6.86 10.48 -7.03
C VAL A 115 -5.94 9.36 -7.53
N ARG A 116 -5.68 9.33 -8.84
CA ARG A 116 -4.79 8.33 -9.46
C ARG A 116 -3.52 8.99 -9.96
N VAL A 117 -2.41 8.27 -9.89
CA VAL A 117 -1.16 8.69 -10.52
C VAL A 117 -1.37 8.81 -12.03
N TYR A 118 -1.15 10.00 -12.59
CA TYR A 118 -1.19 10.24 -14.03
C TYR A 118 0.20 10.60 -14.54
N ASN A 119 0.93 9.62 -15.06
CA ASN A 119 2.24 9.80 -15.65
C ASN A 119 2.26 9.24 -17.09
N PRO A 120 1.90 10.05 -18.10
CA PRO A 120 1.84 9.57 -19.48
C PRO A 120 3.23 9.28 -20.07
N GLU A 121 4.30 9.84 -19.49
CA GLU A 121 5.68 9.70 -19.99
C GLU A 121 6.35 8.40 -19.51
N ASN A 122 5.95 7.89 -18.35
CA ASN A 122 6.40 6.60 -17.82
C ASN A 122 5.23 5.81 -17.23
N PRO A 123 4.39 5.20 -18.09
CA PRO A 123 3.21 4.44 -17.64
C PRO A 123 3.56 3.14 -16.91
N LEU A 124 4.84 2.71 -16.93
CA LEU A 124 5.30 1.51 -16.24
C LEU A 124 5.51 1.72 -14.73
N ASP A 125 5.53 2.97 -14.26
CA ASP A 125 5.76 3.31 -12.85
C ASP A 125 4.46 3.81 -12.20
N HIS A 126 3.79 2.92 -11.47
CA HIS A 126 2.62 3.19 -10.62
C HIS A 126 1.40 3.88 -11.29
N HIS A 127 1.34 3.98 -12.62
CA HIS A 127 0.28 4.68 -13.32
C HIS A 127 -1.10 4.08 -13.03
N GLY A 128 -2.08 4.95 -12.76
CA GLY A 128 -3.46 4.55 -12.48
C GLY A 128 -3.68 4.07 -11.04
N LEU A 129 -2.63 3.94 -10.22
CA LEU A 129 -2.76 3.56 -8.81
C LEU A 129 -3.28 4.70 -7.96
N LEU A 130 -4.14 4.34 -7.01
CA LEU A 130 -4.59 5.18 -5.89
C LEU A 130 -3.48 5.28 -4.83
N PRO A 131 -3.55 6.23 -3.88
CA PRO A 131 -2.66 6.24 -2.72
C PRO A 131 -2.68 4.92 -1.95
N LEU A 132 -3.85 4.29 -1.82
CA LEU A 132 -3.99 2.95 -1.23
C LEU A 132 -3.23 1.89 -2.04
N GLY A 133 -3.30 1.96 -3.37
CA GLY A 133 -2.59 1.03 -4.25
C GLY A 133 -1.07 1.14 -4.12
N ILE A 134 -0.53 2.36 -4.01
CA ILE A 134 0.89 2.60 -3.74
C ILE A 134 1.33 1.95 -2.44
N ALA A 135 0.55 2.13 -1.36
CA ALA A 135 0.86 1.54 -0.06
C ALA A 135 0.86 0.01 -0.12
N LEU A 136 -0.11 -0.58 -0.83
CA LEU A 136 -0.24 -2.03 -0.98
C LEU A 136 0.90 -2.63 -1.80
N GLU A 137 1.30 -1.99 -2.90
CA GLU A 137 2.42 -2.43 -3.75
C GLU A 137 3.74 -2.39 -2.97
N HIS A 138 4.05 -1.27 -2.32
CA HIS A 138 5.26 -1.11 -1.50
C HIS A 138 5.32 -2.10 -0.33
N LEU A 139 4.19 -2.36 0.32
CA LEU A 139 4.10 -3.36 1.37
C LEU A 139 4.38 -4.76 0.80
N SER A 140 3.79 -5.10 -0.35
CA SER A 140 3.88 -6.43 -0.97
C SER A 140 5.27 -6.76 -1.52
N GLU A 141 6.04 -5.76 -1.95
CA GLU A 141 7.41 -5.93 -2.43
C GLU A 141 8.43 -6.27 -1.32
N ARG A 142 8.04 -6.21 -0.05
CA ARG A 142 8.92 -6.58 1.07
C ARG A 142 9.33 -8.05 0.94
N ARG A 143 10.63 -8.34 1.13
CA ARG A 143 11.21 -9.69 0.95
C ARG A 143 10.46 -10.80 1.70
N ARG A 144 9.85 -10.50 2.85
CA ARG A 144 9.08 -11.46 3.66
C ARG A 144 7.73 -11.85 3.03
N LEU A 145 7.19 -11.02 2.14
CA LEU A 145 5.92 -11.25 1.44
C LEU A 145 6.13 -11.68 -0.02
N ARG A 146 7.34 -11.51 -0.57
CA ARG A 146 7.73 -12.05 -1.88
C ARG A 146 7.71 -13.58 -2.00
N CYS A 147 7.62 -14.31 -0.88
CA CYS A 147 7.66 -15.78 -0.89
C CYS A 147 6.46 -16.43 -1.62
N PHE A 148 5.44 -15.67 -1.99
CA PHE A 148 4.28 -16.19 -2.74
C PHE A 148 4.48 -16.24 -4.26
N SER A 149 5.67 -15.92 -4.80
CA SER A 149 5.93 -15.87 -6.25
C SER A 149 6.75 -17.06 -6.81
N GLY A 150 7.08 -18.07 -5.99
CA GLY A 150 7.93 -19.20 -6.38
C GLY A 150 7.16 -20.49 -6.69
N GLN A 151 7.47 -21.16 -7.81
CA GLN A 151 6.75 -22.33 -8.32
C GLN A 151 7.02 -23.68 -7.59
N ASN A 152 7.85 -23.74 -6.54
CA ASN A 152 8.20 -25.02 -5.91
C ASN A 152 7.66 -25.15 -4.47
N ALA A 153 6.85 -26.20 -4.28
CA ALA A 153 6.23 -26.64 -3.02
C ALA A 153 5.30 -25.61 -2.33
N PHE A 154 4.39 -25.04 -3.11
CA PHE A 154 3.32 -24.16 -2.63
C PHE A 154 2.08 -24.98 -2.26
N SER A 155 1.60 -24.90 -1.01
CA SER A 155 0.26 -25.37 -0.64
C SER A 155 -0.59 -24.17 -0.20
N PRO A 156 -1.86 -24.07 -0.63
CA PRO A 156 -2.71 -22.93 -0.28
C PRO A 156 -2.79 -22.68 1.23
N GLU A 157 -2.84 -23.73 2.04
CA GLU A 157 -2.94 -23.67 3.51
C GLU A 157 -1.67 -23.11 4.12
N LYS A 158 -0.50 -23.63 3.72
CA LYS A 158 0.80 -23.18 4.21
C LYS A 158 1.07 -21.74 3.80
N SER A 159 0.75 -21.39 2.55
CA SER A 159 0.92 -20.03 2.02
C SER A 159 0.00 -19.04 2.72
N THR A 160 -1.26 -19.39 2.94
CA THR A 160 -2.24 -18.56 3.66
C THR A 160 -1.79 -18.30 5.09
N PHE A 161 -1.42 -19.36 5.82
CA PHE A 161 -0.90 -19.23 7.18
C PHE A 161 0.36 -18.37 7.24
N GLN A 162 1.34 -18.63 6.36
CA GLN A 162 2.59 -17.87 6.31
C GLN A 162 2.35 -16.39 5.99
N LEU A 163 1.40 -16.09 5.10
CA LEU A 163 1.02 -14.72 4.78
C LEU A 163 0.44 -14.01 6.00
N ILE A 164 -0.59 -14.59 6.61
CA ILE A 164 -1.25 -13.99 7.79
C ILE A 164 -0.25 -13.82 8.93
N ALA A 165 0.56 -14.84 9.23
CA ALA A 165 1.60 -14.76 10.26
C ALA A 165 2.65 -13.68 9.95
N SER A 166 3.03 -13.51 8.68
CA SER A 166 3.97 -12.46 8.25
C SER A 166 3.36 -11.07 8.38
N LEU A 167 2.08 -10.91 8.03
CA LEU A 167 1.32 -9.67 8.19
C LEU A 167 1.19 -9.25 9.66
N CYS A 168 1.15 -10.21 10.58
CA CYS A 168 1.14 -9.96 12.03
C CYS A 168 2.48 -9.51 12.63
N LEU A 169 3.56 -9.39 11.84
CA LEU A 169 4.86 -8.97 12.35
C LEU A 169 4.88 -7.47 12.70
N PRO A 170 5.48 -7.06 13.84
CA PRO A 170 5.55 -5.66 14.26
C PRO A 170 6.22 -4.72 13.23
N VAL A 171 7.12 -5.26 12.40
CA VAL A 171 7.82 -4.49 11.35
C VAL A 171 6.88 -3.95 10.26
N LEU A 172 5.68 -4.52 10.12
CA LEU A 172 4.67 -4.09 9.14
C LEU A 172 3.65 -3.13 9.74
N LYS A 173 3.71 -2.86 11.04
CA LYS A 173 2.74 -2.02 11.77
C LYS A 173 2.51 -0.66 11.10
N ARG A 174 3.58 0.05 10.72
CA ARG A 174 3.47 1.38 10.08
C ARG A 174 2.80 1.29 8.71
N SER A 175 3.19 0.30 7.90
CA SER A 175 2.60 0.05 6.58
C SER A 175 1.11 -0.27 6.70
N LEU A 176 0.75 -1.13 7.66
CA LEU A 176 -0.64 -1.51 7.92
C LEU A 176 -1.48 -0.35 8.45
N GLU A 177 -0.92 0.50 9.32
CA GLU A 177 -1.60 1.71 9.78
C GLU A 177 -1.90 2.66 8.61
N VAL A 178 -0.95 2.84 7.68
CA VAL A 178 -1.18 3.63 6.47
C VAL A 178 -2.28 3.01 5.59
N CYS A 179 -2.22 1.71 5.33
CA CYS A 179 -3.27 1.00 4.58
C CYS A 179 -4.64 1.15 5.27
N LYS A 180 -4.70 1.03 6.60
CA LYS A 180 -5.92 1.21 7.40
C LYS A 180 -6.49 2.61 7.24
N LEU A 181 -5.68 3.65 7.39
CA LEU A 181 -6.11 5.04 7.24
C LEU A 181 -6.67 5.31 5.84
N LEU A 182 -5.98 4.85 4.80
CA LEU A 182 -6.37 5.06 3.41
C LEU A 182 -7.62 4.26 3.04
N ALA A 183 -7.70 3.00 3.45
CA ALA A 183 -8.87 2.16 3.19
C ALA A 183 -10.10 2.70 3.94
N LEU A 184 -10.00 3.00 5.23
CA LEU A 184 -11.12 3.55 5.98
C LEU A 184 -11.58 4.92 5.46
N SER A 185 -10.70 5.69 4.84
CA SER A 185 -11.03 6.98 4.24
C SER A 185 -11.45 6.91 2.76
N SER A 186 -11.37 5.73 2.15
CA SER A 186 -11.81 5.50 0.76
C SER A 186 -13.27 5.03 0.70
N LYS A 187 -13.97 5.43 -0.36
CA LYS A 187 -15.38 5.07 -0.60
C LYS A 187 -15.54 3.70 -1.25
N ASN A 188 -14.58 3.28 -2.08
CA ASN A 188 -14.74 2.13 -2.98
C ASN A 188 -13.80 0.96 -2.64
N VAL A 189 -13.43 0.78 -1.37
CA VAL A 189 -12.48 -0.27 -0.96
C VAL A 189 -12.96 -1.67 -1.33
N ALA A 190 -14.26 -1.96 -1.25
CA ALA A 190 -14.81 -3.26 -1.64
C ALA A 190 -14.50 -3.58 -3.11
N LYS A 191 -14.65 -2.59 -4.01
CA LYS A 191 -14.35 -2.71 -5.44
C LYS A 191 -12.87 -2.93 -5.68
N GLU A 192 -12.00 -2.21 -4.97
CA GLU A 192 -10.55 -2.41 -5.06
C GLU A 192 -10.16 -3.81 -4.55
N ALA A 193 -10.70 -4.25 -3.41
CA ALA A 193 -10.47 -5.60 -2.88
C ALA A 193 -10.91 -6.69 -3.86
N TYR A 194 -12.03 -6.50 -4.55
CA TYR A 194 -12.47 -7.38 -5.61
C TYR A 194 -11.49 -7.42 -6.78
N ASN A 195 -10.99 -6.27 -7.23
CA ASN A 195 -9.99 -6.22 -8.31
C ASN A 195 -8.72 -6.98 -7.91
N TYR A 196 -8.22 -6.79 -6.68
CA TYR A 196 -7.06 -7.54 -6.17
C TYR A 196 -7.33 -9.05 -6.10
N ALA A 197 -8.51 -9.46 -5.64
CA ALA A 197 -8.89 -10.87 -5.63
C ALA A 197 -8.99 -11.45 -7.05
N ALA A 198 -9.53 -10.69 -8.01
CA ALA A 198 -9.69 -11.10 -9.40
C ALA A 198 -8.35 -11.19 -10.14
N GLU A 199 -7.41 -10.29 -9.85
CA GLU A 199 -6.04 -10.29 -10.38
C GLU A 199 -5.14 -11.34 -9.72
N GLY A 200 -5.60 -12.01 -8.64
CA GLY A 200 -4.79 -12.97 -7.89
C GLY A 200 -3.71 -12.32 -7.01
N LYS A 201 -3.86 -11.04 -6.69
CA LYS A 201 -3.00 -10.27 -5.79
C LYS A 201 -3.32 -10.59 -4.32
N LEU A 202 -2.88 -11.78 -3.91
CA LEU A 202 -3.20 -12.38 -2.62
C LEU A 202 -2.78 -11.52 -1.42
N THR A 203 -1.57 -10.95 -1.47
CA THR A 203 -1.01 -10.14 -0.37
C THR A 203 -1.83 -8.88 -0.16
N GLU A 204 -2.11 -8.16 -1.24
CA GLU A 204 -2.88 -6.91 -1.23
C GLU A 204 -4.31 -7.16 -0.73
N PHE A 205 -4.94 -8.24 -1.22
CA PHE A 205 -6.26 -8.66 -0.75
C PHE A 205 -6.28 -9.00 0.74
N ALA A 206 -5.29 -9.77 1.22
CA ALA A 206 -5.16 -10.12 2.63
C ALA A 206 -4.96 -8.89 3.53
N VAL A 207 -4.15 -7.91 3.08
CA VAL A 207 -3.96 -6.65 3.80
C VAL A 207 -5.29 -5.89 3.90
N LEU A 208 -6.07 -5.82 2.82
CA LEU A 208 -7.37 -5.14 2.83
C LEU A 208 -8.36 -5.79 3.79
N LEU A 209 -8.41 -7.13 3.83
CA LEU A 209 -9.20 -7.85 4.82
C LEU A 209 -8.72 -7.58 6.24
N MET A 210 -7.41 -7.46 6.46
CA MET A 210 -6.87 -7.20 7.79
C MET A 210 -7.17 -5.77 8.28
N VAL A 211 -7.11 -4.77 7.40
CA VAL A 211 -7.23 -3.36 7.82
C VAL A 211 -8.63 -2.76 7.64
N ALA A 212 -9.47 -3.37 6.81
CA ALA A 212 -10.77 -2.83 6.41
C ALA A 212 -11.84 -3.93 6.19
N ARG A 213 -11.77 -5.03 6.96
CA ARG A 213 -12.64 -6.21 6.81
C ARG A 213 -14.12 -5.87 6.57
N GLU A 214 -14.69 -5.06 7.45
CA GLU A 214 -16.11 -4.69 7.41
C GLU A 214 -16.49 -3.95 6.12
N LYS A 215 -15.58 -3.14 5.57
CA LYS A 215 -15.78 -2.44 4.29
C LYS A 215 -15.54 -3.33 3.08
N VAL A 216 -14.79 -4.43 3.22
CA VAL A 216 -14.48 -5.36 2.14
C VAL A 216 -15.57 -6.42 1.96
N LEU A 217 -16.15 -6.90 3.07
CA LEU A 217 -17.14 -7.99 3.06
C LEU A 217 -18.57 -7.56 2.68
N VAL A 218 -18.74 -6.34 2.18
CA VAL A 218 -20.04 -5.86 1.67
C VAL A 218 -20.32 -6.36 0.25
N PRO A 219 -21.59 -6.56 -0.14
CA PRO A 219 -21.95 -6.82 -1.52
C PRO A 219 -21.47 -5.71 -2.46
N ILE A 220 -20.93 -6.09 -3.61
CA ILE A 220 -20.42 -5.19 -4.64
C ILE A 220 -21.45 -5.13 -5.76
N THR A 221 -21.98 -3.94 -6.03
CA THR A 221 -22.86 -3.67 -7.15
C THR A 221 -22.05 -3.20 -8.35
N PHE A 222 -22.18 -3.89 -9.49
CA PHE A 222 -21.65 -3.41 -10.76
C PHE A 222 -22.76 -2.72 -11.54
N SER A 223 -22.63 -1.42 -11.77
CA SER A 223 -23.36 -0.73 -12.82
C SER A 223 -22.45 -0.67 -14.04
N ARG A 224 -22.78 -1.43 -15.09
CA ARG A 224 -22.14 -1.27 -16.40
C ARG A 224 -22.91 -0.20 -17.16
N GLU A 225 -22.22 0.80 -17.70
CA GLU A 225 -22.85 1.87 -18.50
C GLU A 225 -23.30 1.36 -19.88
N ASP A 226 -22.92 0.14 -20.25
CA ASP A 226 -23.34 -0.53 -21.47
C ASP A 226 -24.69 -1.23 -21.21
N GLY A 227 -25.75 -0.81 -21.91
CA GLY A 227 -27.16 -1.17 -21.65
C GLY A 227 -27.59 -2.63 -21.86
N ASP A 228 -26.78 -3.62 -21.45
CA ASP A 228 -27.08 -5.05 -21.51
C ASP A 228 -27.87 -5.59 -20.29
N GLY A 229 -28.20 -4.73 -19.32
CA GLY A 229 -29.28 -5.00 -18.35
C GLY A 229 -28.96 -6.02 -17.25
N TRP A 230 -27.70 -6.41 -17.07
CA TRP A 230 -27.29 -7.24 -15.93
C TRP A 230 -26.85 -6.36 -14.76
N ASN A 231 -27.82 -5.81 -14.02
CA ASN A 231 -27.56 -5.16 -12.74
C ASN A 231 -27.33 -6.26 -11.68
N GLY A 232 -26.10 -6.77 -11.61
CA GLY A 232 -25.71 -7.83 -10.68
C GLY A 232 -25.01 -7.29 -9.43
N SER A 233 -25.46 -7.72 -8.24
CA SER A 233 -24.65 -7.64 -7.03
C SER A 233 -23.93 -8.97 -6.82
N THR A 234 -22.62 -8.95 -6.59
CA THR A 234 -21.86 -10.15 -6.20
C THR A 234 -21.05 -9.87 -4.93
N THR A 235 -20.65 -10.92 -4.23
CA THR A 235 -19.64 -10.83 -3.17
C THR A 235 -18.32 -11.38 -3.68
N VAL A 236 -17.21 -11.00 -3.04
CA VAL A 236 -15.90 -11.61 -3.33
C VAL A 236 -15.96 -13.14 -3.15
N HIS A 237 -16.69 -13.61 -2.14
CA HIS A 237 -16.92 -15.03 -1.88
C HIS A 237 -17.57 -15.74 -3.09
N GLN A 238 -18.67 -15.19 -3.63
CA GLN A 238 -19.37 -15.76 -4.76
C GLN A 238 -18.52 -15.77 -6.03
N TYR A 239 -17.74 -14.70 -6.25
CA TYR A 239 -16.78 -14.65 -7.35
C TYR A 239 -15.74 -15.75 -7.26
N LEU A 240 -15.07 -15.90 -6.11
CA LEU A 240 -14.04 -16.93 -5.92
C LEU A 240 -14.59 -18.34 -6.10
N LYS A 241 -15.80 -18.61 -5.59
CA LYS A 241 -16.49 -19.89 -5.80
C LYS A 241 -16.72 -20.18 -7.28
N ASN A 242 -17.22 -19.19 -8.04
CA ASN A 242 -17.47 -19.34 -9.47
C ASN A 242 -16.16 -19.48 -10.28
N ALA A 243 -15.13 -18.69 -9.94
CA ALA A 243 -13.83 -18.74 -10.59
C ALA A 243 -13.14 -20.10 -10.41
N ILE A 244 -13.16 -20.64 -9.18
CA ILE A 244 -12.61 -21.98 -8.89
C ILE A 244 -13.41 -23.05 -9.63
N GLY A 245 -14.76 -22.97 -9.62
CA GLY A 245 -15.62 -23.91 -10.34
C GLY A 245 -15.34 -23.94 -11.85
N SER A 246 -15.25 -22.76 -12.47
CA SER A 246 -14.93 -22.63 -13.89
C SER A 246 -13.58 -23.25 -14.25
N LEU A 247 -12.55 -23.07 -13.43
CA LEU A 247 -11.23 -23.66 -13.66
C LEU A 247 -11.25 -25.20 -13.54
N VAL A 248 -12.07 -25.74 -12.64
CA VAL A 248 -12.27 -27.19 -12.53
C VAL A 248 -12.97 -27.73 -13.77
N ASP A 249 -14.03 -27.07 -14.24
CA ASP A 249 -14.77 -27.47 -15.43
C ASP A 249 -13.92 -27.41 -16.71
N GLU A 250 -13.03 -26.43 -16.83
CA GLU A 250 -12.07 -26.33 -17.94
C GLU A 250 -11.06 -27.49 -17.93
N GLU A 251 -10.60 -27.91 -16.76
CA GLU A 251 -9.67 -29.04 -16.61
C GLU A 251 -10.30 -30.35 -17.09
N PHE A 252 -11.58 -30.60 -16.78
CA PHE A 252 -12.32 -31.78 -17.25
C PHE A 252 -12.53 -31.81 -18.77
N LYS A 253 -12.51 -30.64 -19.45
CA LYS A 253 -12.77 -30.53 -20.90
C LYS A 253 -11.53 -30.71 -21.78
N LEU A 254 -10.31 -30.79 -21.22
CA LEU A 254 -9.06 -30.82 -21.99
C LEU A 254 -8.56 -32.25 -22.34
N PRO A 255 -8.39 -32.60 -23.64
CA PRO A 255 -7.79 -33.87 -24.05
C PRO A 255 -6.27 -33.96 -23.78
N GLY A 256 -5.79 -35.16 -23.43
CA GLY A 256 -4.51 -35.43 -22.75
C GLY A 256 -3.18 -34.97 -23.41
N SER A 257 -3.17 -34.47 -24.65
CA SER A 257 -1.94 -33.97 -25.32
C SER A 257 -1.78 -32.44 -25.26
N ILE A 258 -2.88 -31.69 -25.28
CA ILE A 258 -2.88 -30.20 -25.17
C ILE A 258 -2.79 -29.76 -23.69
N ALA A 259 -3.14 -30.66 -22.77
CA ALA A 259 -3.20 -30.43 -21.33
C ALA A 259 -1.87 -29.88 -20.76
N LYS A 260 -0.71 -30.44 -21.08
CA LYS A 260 0.55 -30.13 -20.35
C LYS A 260 1.05 -28.69 -20.48
N LYS A 261 0.89 -28.03 -21.64
CA LYS A 261 1.33 -26.62 -21.83
C LYS A 261 0.33 -25.61 -21.26
N LYS A 262 -0.97 -25.92 -21.25
CA LYS A 262 -2.02 -25.04 -20.69
C LYS A 262 -2.25 -25.27 -19.19
N LEU A 263 -1.92 -26.44 -18.63
CA LEU A 263 -2.17 -26.76 -17.23
C LEU A 263 -1.34 -25.95 -16.23
N ALA A 264 -0.10 -25.57 -16.56
CA ALA A 264 0.76 -24.90 -15.59
C ALA A 264 0.20 -23.52 -15.15
N PRO A 265 -0.21 -22.61 -16.07
CA PRO A 265 -0.92 -21.38 -15.70
C PRO A 265 -2.28 -21.63 -15.03
N THR A 266 -3.06 -22.60 -15.52
CA THR A 266 -4.38 -22.94 -14.96
C THR A 266 -4.27 -23.46 -13.51
N ASN A 267 -3.27 -24.29 -13.23
CA ASN A 267 -3.00 -24.82 -11.89
C ASN A 267 -2.52 -23.72 -10.93
N TRP A 268 -1.70 -22.79 -11.42
CA TRP A 268 -1.30 -21.61 -10.65
C TRP A 268 -2.50 -20.74 -10.28
N ASN A 269 -3.34 -20.37 -11.25
CA ASN A 269 -4.53 -19.56 -10.99
C ASN A 269 -5.49 -20.25 -10.01
N LYS A 270 -5.71 -21.55 -10.18
CA LYS A 270 -6.51 -22.37 -9.25
C LYS A 270 -5.94 -22.34 -7.83
N MET A 271 -4.62 -22.41 -7.69
CA MET A 271 -3.92 -22.36 -6.41
C MET A 271 -4.01 -20.98 -5.77
N VAL A 272 -3.84 -19.91 -6.53
CA VAL A 272 -3.98 -18.52 -6.06
C VAL A 272 -5.42 -18.28 -5.61
N PHE A 273 -6.44 -18.60 -6.41
CA PHE A 273 -7.84 -18.40 -6.02
C PHE A 273 -8.24 -19.25 -4.81
N ARG A 274 -7.72 -20.47 -4.67
CA ARG A 274 -7.91 -21.28 -3.45
C ARG A 274 -7.29 -20.60 -2.22
N SER A 275 -6.08 -20.06 -2.35
CA SER A 275 -5.43 -19.31 -1.27
C SER A 275 -6.21 -18.04 -0.92
N THR A 276 -6.72 -17.31 -1.92
CA THR A 276 -7.55 -16.13 -1.73
C THR A 276 -8.86 -16.47 -0.99
N ALA A 277 -9.49 -17.59 -1.34
CA ALA A 277 -10.68 -18.09 -0.65
C ALA A 277 -10.38 -18.48 0.80
N LEU A 278 -9.27 -19.19 1.05
CA LEU A 278 -8.86 -19.55 2.41
C LEU A 278 -8.55 -18.31 3.26
N VAL A 279 -7.85 -17.32 2.72
CA VAL A 279 -7.62 -16.03 3.40
C VAL A 279 -8.97 -15.40 3.78
N LEU A 280 -9.91 -15.34 2.84
CA LEU A 280 -11.25 -14.80 3.09
C LEU A 280 -11.95 -15.54 4.23
N GLU A 281 -11.99 -16.88 4.19
CA GLU A 281 -12.61 -17.72 5.22
C GLU A 281 -11.96 -17.53 6.60
N VAL A 282 -10.62 -17.44 6.66
CA VAL A 282 -9.90 -17.19 7.92
C VAL A 282 -10.28 -15.83 8.50
N PHE A 283 -10.37 -14.77 7.68
CA PHE A 283 -10.77 -13.46 8.16
C PHE A 283 -12.26 -13.39 8.54
N GLU A 284 -13.13 -14.13 7.87
CA GLU A 284 -14.55 -14.27 8.25
C GLU A 284 -14.72 -14.95 9.62
N ARG A 285 -13.92 -15.99 9.90
CA ARG A 285 -14.03 -16.77 11.16
C ARG A 285 -13.23 -16.22 12.33
N ALA A 286 -12.01 -15.75 12.07
CA ALA A 286 -11.01 -15.42 13.09
C ALA A 286 -10.53 -13.96 13.03
N GLY A 287 -11.14 -13.12 12.17
CA GLY A 287 -10.69 -11.76 11.97
C GLY A 287 -10.71 -10.90 13.24
N ASP A 288 -11.70 -11.06 14.12
CA ASP A 288 -11.77 -10.32 15.39
C ASP A 288 -10.60 -10.66 16.31
N ALA A 289 -10.27 -11.94 16.43
CA ALA A 289 -9.13 -12.41 17.22
C ALA A 289 -7.79 -11.91 16.64
N ILE A 290 -7.66 -11.83 15.31
CA ILE A 290 -6.46 -11.28 14.66
C ILE A 290 -6.32 -9.78 14.94
N GLU A 291 -7.41 -9.01 14.84
CA GLU A 291 -7.40 -7.57 15.18
C GLU A 291 -7.08 -7.35 16.66
N GLU A 292 -7.65 -8.15 17.57
CA GLU A 292 -7.34 -8.11 19.00
C GLU A 292 -5.86 -8.41 19.27
N TYR A 293 -5.30 -9.45 18.64
CA TYR A 293 -3.89 -9.78 18.73
C TYR A 293 -2.99 -8.60 18.31
N LEU A 294 -3.30 -7.99 17.16
CA LEU A 294 -2.57 -6.81 16.71
C LEU A 294 -2.62 -5.72 17.78
N GLN A 295 -3.82 -5.39 18.29
CA GLN A 295 -4.02 -4.37 19.33
C GLN A 295 -3.29 -4.66 20.65
N LEU A 296 -3.10 -5.93 21.03
CA LEU A 296 -2.34 -6.32 22.21
C LEU A 296 -0.83 -6.12 22.01
N GLU A 297 -0.29 -6.54 20.87
CA GLU A 297 1.10 -6.25 20.46
C GLU A 297 1.36 -4.72 20.42
N HIS A 298 0.36 -3.91 20.06
CA HIS A 298 0.44 -2.45 20.14
C HIS A 298 0.66 -1.90 21.56
N ARG A 299 0.26 -2.63 22.61
CA ARG A 299 0.45 -2.23 24.03
C ARG A 299 1.71 -2.82 24.68
N CYS A 300 2.26 -3.89 24.13
CA CYS A 300 3.26 -4.74 24.79
C CYS A 300 4.71 -4.54 24.32
N VAL A 301 5.10 -3.32 23.92
CA VAL A 301 6.51 -3.01 23.54
C VAL A 301 7.51 -3.23 24.71
N CYS A 302 7.04 -3.52 25.93
CA CYS A 302 7.89 -3.76 27.10
C CYS A 302 8.03 -5.23 27.56
N ARG A 303 7.50 -6.25 26.85
CA ARG A 303 7.75 -7.65 27.25
C ARG A 303 8.17 -8.52 26.07
N LEU A 304 9.43 -8.92 26.09
CA LEU A 304 9.96 -10.09 25.38
C LEU A 304 9.18 -11.34 25.82
N ILE A 305 8.07 -11.63 25.15
CA ILE A 305 7.46 -12.96 25.16
C ILE A 305 7.77 -13.56 23.78
N PRO A 306 8.39 -14.75 23.71
CA PRO A 306 8.70 -15.36 22.42
C PRO A 306 7.41 -15.73 21.69
N ALA A 307 7.11 -14.99 20.61
CA ALA A 307 5.95 -15.11 19.74
C ALA A 307 6.16 -16.03 18.51
N PRO A 308 6.42 -17.35 18.69
CA PRO A 308 6.04 -18.33 17.66
C PRO A 308 4.96 -19.33 18.10
N CYS A 309 4.76 -19.55 19.40
CA CYS A 309 4.00 -20.72 19.87
C CYS A 309 2.48 -20.52 19.88
N PHE A 310 1.99 -19.32 20.22
CA PHE A 310 0.54 -19.07 20.38
C PHE A 310 -0.20 -18.90 19.05
N VAL A 311 0.41 -18.16 18.11
CA VAL A 311 -0.15 -17.96 16.77
C VAL A 311 -0.13 -19.28 15.99
N SER A 312 0.92 -20.10 16.17
CA SER A 312 1.05 -21.41 15.54
C SER A 312 0.03 -22.42 16.05
N SER A 313 -0.17 -22.54 17.37
CA SER A 313 -1.12 -23.53 17.93
C SER A 313 -2.59 -23.17 17.66
N TYR A 314 -2.94 -21.88 17.70
CA TYR A 314 -4.33 -21.44 17.59
C TYR A 314 -4.82 -21.35 16.13
N LEU A 315 -3.97 -20.89 15.21
CA LEU A 315 -4.31 -20.94 13.78
C LEU A 315 -4.24 -22.37 13.24
N ALA A 316 -3.36 -23.24 13.77
CA ALA A 316 -3.37 -24.66 13.43
C ALA A 316 -4.66 -25.37 13.86
N SER A 317 -5.24 -25.02 15.02
CA SER A 317 -6.54 -25.57 15.42
C SER A 317 -7.69 -25.05 14.57
N LEU A 318 -7.60 -23.82 14.04
CA LEU A 318 -8.61 -23.24 13.14
C LEU A 318 -8.55 -23.78 11.70
N LEU A 319 -7.37 -24.20 11.22
CA LEU A 319 -7.21 -24.82 9.89
C LEU A 319 -7.61 -26.31 9.86
N HIS A 320 -7.74 -26.94 11.03
CA HIS A 320 -8.12 -28.35 11.16
C HIS A 320 -9.60 -28.58 11.54
N ALA A 321 -10.43 -27.54 11.60
CA ALA A 321 -11.86 -27.58 11.98
C ALA A 321 -12.79 -27.02 10.89
#